data_AF-A0AAD4DH10-F1
#
_entry.id   AF-A0AAD4DH10-F1
#
_cell.length_a   1.000
_cell.length_b   1.000
_cell.length_c   1.000
_cell.angle_alpha   90.00
_cell.angle_beta   90.00
_cell.angle_gamma   90.00
#
_symmetry.space_group_name_H-M   'P 1'
#
loop_
_entity.id
_entity.type
_entity.pdbx_description
1 polymer ?
#
loop_
_entity_poly.entity_id
_entity_poly.type
_entity_poly.pdbx_seq_one_letter_code
_entity_poly.pdbx_strand_id
1 'polypeptide(L)'
;MRPPILSLKAIATLISYNTLLIVIPSLTPTLAHSWLDCTNMLDSGCAGFPLGYPSRNDIDINTKYTYLVQDRRPDAAVCQPGRQNIPGNNPFPIASVVPGQNLHLTWQPDGHLSDAKPSMIEIHWAGVPGKQLYKRAELGPATLLSTMIFGTSANCDQPSEPNT
;
A
#
# COMPACT_ATOMS: atom_id res chain seq x y z
N MET A 1 90.28 7.27 25.08
CA MET A 1 89.34 7.88 24.11
C MET A 1 88.53 6.76 23.46
N ARG A 2 87.23 6.71 23.74
CA ARG A 2 86.18 5.95 23.02
C ARG A 2 85.03 6.95 22.81
N PRO A 3 84.39 7.01 21.64
CA PRO A 3 83.31 7.96 21.40
C PRO A 3 82.00 7.46 22.06
N PRO A 4 81.11 8.36 22.52
CA PRO A 4 79.75 7.99 22.85
C PRO A 4 78.93 7.79 21.56
N ILE A 5 78.21 6.66 21.50
CA ILE A 5 77.23 6.35 20.46
C ILE A 5 75.97 7.16 20.77
N LEU A 6 75.59 8.09 19.87
CA LEU A 6 74.28 8.74 19.91
C LEU A 6 73.20 7.68 19.60
N SER A 7 72.34 7.38 20.58
CA SER A 7 71.11 6.62 20.36
C SER A 7 69.99 7.60 20.00
N LEU A 8 69.67 7.72 18.71
CA LEU A 8 68.44 8.36 18.25
C LEU A 8 67.26 7.44 18.61
N LYS A 9 66.52 7.78 19.67
CA LYS A 9 65.16 7.25 19.83
C LYS A 9 64.24 7.99 18.85
N ALA A 10 64.00 7.38 17.70
CA ALA A 10 62.92 7.79 16.82
C ALA A 10 61.59 7.54 17.55
N ILE A 11 60.89 8.63 17.92
CA ILE A 11 59.52 8.55 18.41
C ILE A 11 58.64 8.33 17.17
N ALA A 12 58.26 7.08 16.93
CA ALA A 12 57.24 6.74 15.95
C ALA A 12 55.87 7.14 16.54
N THR A 13 55.40 8.34 16.21
CA THR A 13 54.02 8.74 16.51
C THR A 13 53.08 7.97 15.58
N LEU A 14 52.43 6.94 16.12
CA LEU A 14 51.31 6.26 15.46
C LEU A 14 50.15 7.25 15.34
N ILE A 15 49.91 7.76 14.13
CA ILE A 15 48.68 8.46 13.79
C ILE A 15 47.63 7.38 13.51
N SER A 16 46.83 7.07 14.53
CA SER A 16 45.67 6.20 14.40
C SER A 16 44.60 6.94 13.59
N TYR A 17 44.47 6.63 12.30
CA TYR A 17 43.30 7.04 11.53
C TYR A 17 42.10 6.26 12.05
N ASN A 18 41.30 6.90 12.92
CA ASN A 18 39.97 6.41 13.25
C ASN A 18 39.11 6.54 12.01
N THR A 19 39.05 5.49 11.19
CA THR A 19 38.10 5.37 10.09
C THR A 19 36.71 5.31 10.70
N LEU A 20 36.04 6.47 10.77
CA LEU A 20 34.64 6.56 11.15
C LEU A 20 33.82 5.87 10.06
N LEU A 21 33.49 4.59 10.27
CA LEU A 21 32.51 3.90 9.47
C LEU A 21 31.14 4.53 9.78
N ILE A 22 30.72 5.47 8.94
CA ILE A 22 29.34 5.93 8.93
C ILE A 22 28.53 4.80 8.30
N VAL A 23 27.99 3.90 9.13
CA VAL A 23 26.92 3.00 8.72
C VAL A 23 25.71 3.88 8.51
N ILE A 24 25.51 4.33 7.28
CA ILE A 24 24.24 4.93 6.87
C ILE A 24 23.28 3.75 6.79
N PRO A 25 22.31 3.60 7.72
CA PRO A 25 21.27 2.62 7.52
C PRO A 25 20.59 3.00 6.20
N SER A 26 20.74 2.14 5.20
CA SER A 26 19.96 2.22 3.98
C SER A 26 18.51 1.98 4.39
N LEU A 27 17.81 3.07 4.68
CA LEU A 27 16.36 3.13 4.78
C LEU A 27 15.84 2.79 3.38
N THR A 28 15.74 1.50 3.06
CA THR A 28 14.93 1.08 1.94
C THR A 28 13.50 1.45 2.32
N PRO A 29 12.84 2.38 1.61
CA PRO A 29 11.44 2.62 1.85
C PRO A 29 10.73 1.28 1.63
N THR A 30 10.13 0.74 2.68
CA THR A 30 9.20 -0.36 2.54
C THR A 30 8.03 0.21 1.74
N LEU A 31 7.94 -0.19 0.47
CA LEU A 31 6.80 0.13 -0.37
C LEU A 31 5.62 -0.66 0.17
N ALA A 32 4.90 -0.07 1.11
CA ALA A 32 3.70 -0.65 1.66
C ALA A 32 2.58 -0.57 0.62
N HIS A 33 1.86 -1.67 0.42
CA HIS A 33 0.68 -1.75 -0.43
C HIS A 33 -0.46 -2.45 0.31
N SER A 34 -1.68 -2.18 -0.09
CA SER A 34 -2.80 -3.01 0.34
C SER A 34 -3.81 -3.01 -0.77
N TRP A 35 -4.54 -4.11 -0.87
CA TRP A 35 -5.44 -4.31 -1.99
C TRP A 35 -6.77 -4.86 -1.48
N LEU A 36 -7.82 -4.46 -2.17
CA LEU A 36 -9.16 -5.00 -1.97
C LEU A 36 -9.30 -6.26 -2.82
N ASP A 37 -9.56 -7.39 -2.16
CA ASP A 37 -9.76 -8.67 -2.82
C ASP A 37 -11.24 -8.95 -3.08
N CYS A 38 -12.07 -8.72 -2.06
CA CYS A 38 -13.51 -8.87 -2.16
C CYS A 38 -14.19 -7.56 -1.82
N THR A 39 -15.17 -7.20 -2.62
CA THR A 39 -16.03 -6.02 -2.38
C THR A 39 -17.37 -6.39 -1.77
N ASN A 40 -17.76 -7.66 -1.80
CA ASN A 40 -18.96 -8.19 -1.15
C ASN A 40 -18.73 -9.61 -0.65
N MET A 41 -18.15 -9.76 0.53
CA MET A 41 -17.93 -11.04 1.19
C MET A 41 -19.22 -11.54 1.83
N LEU A 42 -19.60 -12.78 1.53
CA LEU A 42 -20.69 -13.51 2.17
C LEU A 42 -20.12 -14.75 2.87
N ASP A 43 -20.92 -15.41 3.70
CA ASP A 43 -20.53 -16.67 4.36
C ASP A 43 -20.18 -17.79 3.36
N SER A 44 -20.76 -17.75 2.16
CA SER A 44 -20.48 -18.69 1.06
C SER A 44 -19.22 -18.32 0.25
N GLY A 45 -18.55 -17.23 0.61
CA GLY A 45 -17.37 -16.70 -0.08
C GLY A 45 -17.61 -15.36 -0.75
N CYS A 46 -16.67 -14.95 -1.59
CA CYS A 46 -16.72 -13.66 -2.24
C CYS A 46 -17.78 -13.62 -3.36
N ALA A 47 -18.81 -12.79 -3.19
CA ALA A 47 -19.90 -12.61 -4.13
C ALA A 47 -19.69 -11.42 -5.09
N GLY A 48 -18.61 -10.67 -4.93
CA GLY A 48 -18.34 -9.51 -5.76
C GLY A 48 -16.89 -9.06 -5.67
N PHE A 49 -16.25 -8.93 -6.83
CA PHE A 49 -14.85 -8.56 -6.97
C PHE A 49 -14.71 -7.17 -7.58
N PRO A 50 -13.68 -6.39 -7.20
CA PRO A 50 -13.47 -5.09 -7.81
C PRO A 50 -13.10 -5.25 -9.29
N LEU A 51 -13.46 -4.28 -10.13
CA LEU A 51 -13.26 -4.34 -11.57
C LEU A 51 -11.76 -4.49 -11.92
N GLY A 52 -11.42 -5.31 -12.89
CA GLY A 52 -10.03 -5.65 -13.22
C GLY A 52 -9.44 -6.85 -12.49
N TYR A 53 -10.17 -7.50 -11.56
CA TYR A 53 -9.62 -8.52 -10.68
C TYR A 53 -9.05 -9.74 -11.45
N PRO A 54 -7.74 -10.00 -11.36
CA PRO A 54 -7.08 -11.04 -12.16
C PRO A 54 -7.13 -12.45 -11.58
N SER A 55 -7.75 -12.64 -10.41
CA SER A 55 -7.58 -13.81 -9.53
C SER A 55 -6.27 -13.81 -8.75
N ARG A 56 -6.32 -14.38 -7.54
CA ARG A 56 -5.13 -14.73 -6.74
C ARG A 56 -4.30 -15.87 -7.33
N ASN A 57 -4.81 -16.54 -8.35
CA ASN A 57 -4.04 -17.50 -9.13
C ASN A 57 -3.09 -16.81 -10.15
N ASP A 58 -3.23 -15.50 -10.40
CA ASP A 58 -2.26 -14.73 -11.20
C ASP A 58 -1.05 -14.38 -10.32
N ILE A 59 0.12 -14.93 -10.66
CA ILE A 59 1.37 -14.71 -9.92
C ILE A 59 1.79 -13.23 -9.85
N ASP A 60 1.36 -12.42 -10.83
CA ASP A 60 1.68 -10.99 -10.89
C ASP A 60 0.52 -10.12 -10.40
N ILE A 61 -0.49 -10.67 -9.71
CA ILE A 61 -1.63 -9.90 -9.20
C ILE A 61 -1.17 -8.65 -8.45
N ASN A 62 -0.17 -8.76 -7.58
CA ASN A 62 0.33 -7.64 -6.77
C ASN A 62 1.04 -6.56 -7.61
N THR A 63 1.44 -6.86 -8.84
CA THR A 63 1.98 -5.84 -9.76
C THR A 63 0.90 -5.29 -10.68
N LYS A 64 0.02 -6.15 -11.20
CA LYS A 64 -1.04 -5.80 -12.16
C LYS A 64 -2.26 -5.14 -11.51
N TYR A 65 -2.46 -5.36 -10.22
CA TYR A 65 -3.66 -5.03 -9.47
C TYR A 65 -3.36 -4.18 -8.22
N THR A 66 -2.26 -3.44 -8.25
CA THR A 66 -1.89 -2.47 -7.22
C THR A 66 -2.17 -1.06 -7.72
N TYR A 67 -2.89 -0.30 -6.91
CA TYR A 67 -3.28 1.08 -7.22
C TYR A 67 -2.36 2.04 -6.49
N LEU A 68 -1.48 2.67 -7.25
CA LEU A 68 -0.61 3.70 -6.72
C LEU A 68 -1.40 5.01 -6.61
N VAL A 69 -1.88 5.35 -5.41
CA VAL A 69 -2.52 6.63 -5.13
C VAL A 69 -1.47 7.73 -4.96
N GLN A 70 -0.74 8.04 -6.03
CA GLN A 70 0.31 9.07 -6.02
C GLN A 70 -0.12 10.38 -6.67
N ASP A 71 -0.97 10.35 -7.70
CA ASP A 71 -1.35 11.56 -8.42
C ASP A 71 -2.62 12.20 -7.86
N ARG A 72 -2.47 13.21 -6.98
CA ARG A 72 -3.59 13.97 -6.39
C ARG A 72 -4.05 15.14 -7.25
N ARG A 73 -3.57 15.30 -8.49
CA ARG A 73 -4.01 16.39 -9.36
C ARG A 73 -5.50 16.22 -9.72
N PRO A 74 -6.26 17.31 -9.86
CA PRO A 74 -7.70 17.22 -10.13
C PRO A 74 -8.04 16.51 -11.45
N ASP A 75 -7.17 16.60 -12.46
CA ASP A 75 -7.33 15.99 -13.78
C ASP A 75 -6.89 14.52 -13.83
N ALA A 76 -6.20 14.03 -12.81
CA ALA A 76 -5.75 12.65 -12.71
C ALA A 76 -6.96 11.70 -12.67
N ALA A 77 -6.85 10.56 -13.35
CA ALA A 77 -7.90 9.55 -13.31
C ALA A 77 -7.97 8.88 -11.93
N VAL A 78 -9.18 8.53 -11.48
CA VAL A 78 -9.40 7.89 -10.17
C VAL A 78 -8.73 6.50 -10.12
N CYS A 79 -8.70 5.78 -11.25
CA CYS A 79 -8.29 4.37 -11.29
C CYS A 79 -7.19 4.05 -12.35
N GLN A 80 -6.20 4.94 -12.55
CA GLN A 80 -5.09 4.72 -13.51
C GLN A 80 -3.69 4.88 -12.88
N PRO A 81 -2.65 4.24 -13.43
CA PRO A 81 -2.69 3.24 -14.51
C PRO A 81 -3.16 1.89 -13.95
N GLY A 82 -4.36 1.43 -14.32
CA GLY A 82 -4.98 0.32 -13.61
C GLY A 82 -6.09 -0.36 -14.40
N ARG A 83 -6.31 -1.64 -14.10
CA ARG A 83 -7.24 -2.53 -14.82
C ARG A 83 -8.72 -2.18 -14.66
N GLN A 84 -9.09 -1.09 -13.97
CA GLN A 84 -10.50 -0.73 -13.78
C GLN A 84 -11.16 -0.06 -15.00
N ASN A 85 -10.44 0.13 -16.10
CA ASN A 85 -11.02 0.55 -17.38
C ASN A 85 -11.37 -0.64 -18.29
N ILE A 86 -11.18 -1.89 -17.84
CA ILE A 86 -11.57 -3.06 -18.62
C ILE A 86 -13.09 -3.29 -18.50
N PRO A 87 -13.74 -3.85 -19.54
CA PRO A 87 -15.21 -3.93 -19.61
C PRO A 87 -15.86 -4.93 -18.65
N GLY A 88 -15.11 -5.58 -17.76
CA GLY A 88 -15.65 -6.50 -16.78
C GLY A 88 -14.62 -7.44 -16.20
N ASN A 89 -15.10 -8.28 -15.28
CA ASN A 89 -14.36 -9.39 -14.70
C ASN A 89 -14.99 -10.68 -15.20
N ASN A 90 -14.20 -11.59 -15.77
CA ASN A 90 -14.66 -12.93 -16.16
C ASN A 90 -13.63 -13.92 -15.65
N PRO A 91 -14.00 -14.93 -14.82
CA PRO A 91 -15.35 -15.31 -14.38
C PRO A 91 -15.86 -14.60 -13.12
N PHE A 92 -15.11 -13.63 -12.58
CA PHE A 92 -15.43 -13.03 -11.28
C PHE A 92 -16.56 -12.00 -11.39
N PRO A 93 -17.71 -12.13 -10.71
CA PRO A 93 -18.76 -11.12 -10.78
C PRO A 93 -18.32 -9.81 -10.11
N ILE A 94 -18.80 -8.67 -10.61
CA ILE A 94 -18.68 -7.39 -9.89
C ILE A 94 -19.72 -7.36 -8.78
N ALA A 95 -19.41 -6.76 -7.63
CA ALA A 95 -20.38 -6.62 -6.55
C ALA A 95 -21.64 -5.89 -7.01
N SER A 96 -22.79 -6.48 -6.67
CA SER A 96 -24.11 -5.88 -6.83
C SER A 96 -24.84 -5.99 -5.50
N VAL A 97 -25.40 -4.89 -5.04
CA VAL A 97 -26.13 -4.80 -3.76
C VAL A 97 -27.40 -4.00 -3.90
N VAL A 98 -28.34 -4.26 -2.99
CA VAL A 98 -29.57 -3.48 -2.89
C VAL A 98 -29.38 -2.28 -1.95
N PRO A 99 -30.14 -1.19 -2.11
CA PRO A 99 -30.10 -0.07 -1.19
C PRO A 99 -30.33 -0.50 0.26
N GLY A 100 -29.49 -0.01 1.18
CA GLY A 100 -29.54 -0.35 2.60
C GLY A 100 -28.83 -1.64 3.00
N GLN A 101 -28.32 -2.42 2.04
CA GLN A 101 -27.49 -3.59 2.32
C GLN A 101 -26.09 -3.16 2.77
N ASN A 102 -25.57 -3.82 3.80
CA ASN A 102 -24.16 -3.67 4.21
C ASN A 102 -23.25 -4.44 3.25
N LEU A 103 -22.18 -3.78 2.83
CA LEU A 103 -21.09 -4.40 2.08
C LEU A 103 -19.96 -4.78 3.03
N HIS A 104 -19.50 -6.03 2.91
CA HIS A 104 -18.31 -6.51 3.60
C HIS A 104 -17.16 -6.57 2.61
N LEU A 105 -16.18 -5.69 2.82
CA LEU A 105 -14.98 -5.65 1.99
C LEU A 105 -13.87 -6.42 2.69
N THR A 106 -13.13 -7.22 1.93
CA THR A 106 -11.91 -7.85 2.41
C THR A 106 -10.70 -7.27 1.71
N TRP A 107 -9.63 -7.19 2.47
CA TRP A 107 -8.36 -6.67 2.03
C TRP A 107 -7.26 -7.61 2.51
N GLN A 108 -6.15 -7.63 1.80
CA GLN A 108 -4.94 -8.21 2.35
C GLN A 108 -3.95 -7.08 2.65
N PRO A 109 -3.30 -7.13 3.81
CA PRO A 109 -2.24 -6.22 4.14
C PRO A 109 -0.95 -6.55 3.39
N ASP A 110 -0.17 -5.51 3.11
CA ASP A 110 1.25 -5.55 2.77
C ASP A 110 1.92 -4.28 3.34
N GLY A 111 2.07 -4.24 4.67
CA GLY A 111 2.82 -3.21 5.40
C GLY A 111 2.04 -1.93 5.76
N HIS A 112 0.71 -1.97 5.84
CA HIS A 112 -0.15 -0.81 6.17
C HIS A 112 -0.91 -0.93 7.49
N LEU A 113 -0.72 -1.98 8.29
CA LEU A 113 -1.35 -2.06 9.60
C LEU A 113 -0.76 -1.01 10.56
N SER A 114 -1.60 -0.08 11.01
CA SER A 114 -1.24 0.93 11.99
C SER A 114 -2.41 1.30 12.91
N ASP A 115 -2.39 0.78 14.13
CA ASP A 115 -3.36 1.16 15.15
C ASP A 115 -3.19 2.61 15.62
N ALA A 116 -1.95 3.12 15.58
CA ALA A 116 -1.64 4.48 16.00
C ALA A 116 -2.06 5.53 14.96
N LYS A 117 -2.01 5.18 13.68
CA LYS A 117 -2.32 6.07 12.55
C LYS A 117 -3.04 5.30 11.45
N PRO A 118 -4.30 4.90 11.68
CA PRO A 118 -5.05 4.13 10.71
C PRO A 118 -5.22 4.90 9.41
N SER A 119 -5.27 4.15 8.31
CA SER A 119 -5.65 4.71 7.01
C SER A 119 -7.16 4.89 6.95
N MET A 120 -7.62 5.86 6.16
CA MET A 120 -9.03 6.06 5.86
C MET A 120 -9.29 5.73 4.40
N ILE A 121 -10.30 4.90 4.15
CA ILE A 121 -10.83 4.66 2.82
C ILE A 121 -12.12 5.46 2.66
N GLU A 122 -12.25 6.13 1.52
CA GLU A 122 -13.45 6.85 1.11
C GLU A 122 -14.17 6.04 0.02
N ILE A 123 -15.48 5.86 0.19
CA ILE A 123 -16.34 5.21 -0.79
C ILE A 123 -17.13 6.31 -1.49
N HIS A 124 -16.97 6.43 -2.80
CA HIS A 124 -17.67 7.43 -3.60
C HIS A 124 -18.69 6.81 -4.55
N TRP A 125 -19.80 7.52 -4.77
CA TRP A 125 -20.85 7.16 -5.70
C TRP A 125 -21.22 8.34 -6.60
N ALA A 126 -21.44 8.07 -7.88
CA ALA A 126 -21.79 9.11 -8.86
C ALA A 126 -23.23 9.63 -8.74
N GLY A 127 -24.04 9.08 -7.83
CA GLY A 127 -25.46 9.44 -7.64
C GLY A 127 -26.41 8.94 -8.73
N VAL A 128 -25.88 8.34 -9.80
CA VAL A 128 -26.65 7.88 -10.96
C VAL A 128 -26.22 6.45 -11.32
N PRO A 129 -27.16 5.48 -11.38
CA PRO A 129 -26.86 4.12 -11.82
C PRO A 129 -26.19 4.10 -13.20
N GLY A 130 -25.14 3.29 -13.35
CA GLY A 130 -24.37 3.17 -14.58
C GLY A 130 -23.38 4.31 -14.86
N LYS A 131 -23.35 5.37 -14.06
CA LYS A 131 -22.35 6.44 -14.16
C LYS A 131 -21.12 6.13 -13.31
N GLN A 132 -19.94 6.28 -13.88
CA GLN A 132 -18.66 6.17 -13.18
C GLN A 132 -18.06 7.55 -12.90
N LEU A 133 -17.24 7.62 -11.85
CA LEU A 133 -16.38 8.77 -11.57
C LEU A 133 -15.03 8.51 -12.23
N TYR A 134 -14.56 9.43 -13.08
CA TYR A 134 -13.38 9.20 -13.91
C TYR A 134 -12.16 9.96 -13.41
N LYS A 135 -12.35 11.19 -12.91
CA LYS A 135 -11.28 12.11 -12.50
C LYS A 135 -11.33 12.39 -11.01
N ARG A 136 -10.17 12.68 -10.41
CA ARG A 136 -10.05 13.05 -9.00
C ARG A 136 -10.86 14.30 -8.62
N ALA A 137 -11.03 15.25 -9.54
CA ALA A 137 -11.89 16.42 -9.33
C ALA A 137 -13.36 16.06 -9.03
N GLU A 138 -13.81 14.85 -9.38
CA GLU A 138 -15.16 14.37 -9.12
C GLU A 138 -15.29 13.73 -7.72
N LEU A 139 -14.17 13.48 -7.03
CA LEU A 139 -14.15 12.99 -5.66
C LEU A 139 -14.30 14.18 -4.71
N GLY A 140 -15.30 14.12 -3.84
CA GLY A 140 -15.51 15.15 -2.83
C GLY A 140 -16.78 14.91 -2.03
N PRO A 141 -17.17 15.87 -1.16
CA PRO A 141 -18.30 15.70 -0.26
C PRO A 141 -19.63 15.37 -0.96
N ALA A 142 -19.82 15.85 -2.20
CA ALA A 142 -21.03 15.58 -2.97
C ALA A 142 -21.12 14.14 -3.52
N THR A 143 -19.99 13.44 -3.64
CA THR A 143 -19.93 12.05 -4.12
C THR A 143 -19.55 11.07 -3.03
N LEU A 144 -19.15 11.54 -1.85
CA LEU A 144 -18.78 10.72 -0.70
C LEU A 144 -20.02 10.02 -0.13
N LEU A 145 -20.04 8.70 -0.20
CA LEU A 145 -21.11 7.86 0.34
C LEU A 145 -20.80 7.43 1.77
N SER A 146 -19.55 7.03 2.04
CA SER A 146 -19.11 6.56 3.35
C SER A 146 -17.60 6.65 3.49
N THR A 147 -17.13 6.53 4.73
CA THR A 147 -15.71 6.37 5.06
C THR A 147 -15.54 5.18 5.98
N MET A 148 -14.38 4.52 5.91
CA MET A 148 -14.04 3.41 6.79
C MET A 148 -12.60 3.53 7.28
N ILE A 149 -12.39 3.19 8.55
CA ILE A 149 -11.07 2.96 9.12
C ILE A 149 -10.51 1.67 8.51
N PHE A 150 -9.28 1.74 8.04
CA PHE A 150 -8.58 0.67 7.34
C PHE A 150 -7.22 0.39 7.98
N GLY A 151 -6.82 -0.89 7.99
CA GLY A 151 -5.49 -1.29 8.40
C GLY A 151 -5.26 -1.17 9.90
N THR A 152 -6.15 -1.75 10.71
CA THR A 152 -5.95 -1.85 12.17
C THR A 152 -6.02 -3.30 12.62
N SER A 153 -5.48 -3.60 13.80
CA SER A 153 -5.60 -4.90 14.44
C SER A 153 -7.05 -5.30 14.72
N ALA A 154 -7.96 -4.32 14.84
CA ALA A 154 -9.38 -4.56 15.06
C ALA A 154 -10.15 -5.02 13.81
N ASN A 155 -9.60 -4.82 12.60
CA ASN A 155 -10.25 -5.18 11.33
C ASN A 155 -9.33 -6.01 10.41
N CYS A 156 -8.30 -6.62 11.00
CA CYS A 156 -7.41 -7.57 10.36
C CYS A 156 -7.57 -8.92 11.04
N ASP A 157 -7.85 -9.97 10.25
CA ASP A 157 -8.02 -11.32 10.78
C ASP A 157 -6.70 -11.97 11.23
N GLN A 158 -5.56 -11.47 10.74
CA GLN A 158 -4.23 -12.01 11.00
C GLN A 158 -3.21 -10.90 11.34
N PRO A 159 -3.40 -10.16 12.44
CA PRO A 159 -2.57 -9.00 12.77
C PRO A 159 -1.12 -9.33 13.11
N SER A 160 -0.79 -10.61 13.32
CA SER A 160 0.54 -11.09 13.71
C SER A 160 1.43 -11.51 12.53
N GLU A 161 0.93 -11.53 11.29
CA GLU A 161 1.71 -11.98 10.14
C GLU A 161 2.76 -10.91 9.71
N PRO A 162 3.96 -11.31 9.27
CA PRO A 162 4.91 -10.39 8.68
C PRO A 162 4.34 -9.74 7.41
N ASN A 163 4.50 -8.42 7.27
CA ASN A 163 3.88 -7.60 6.23
C ASN A 163 2.37 -7.36 6.42
N THR A 164 1.84 -7.57 7.63
CA THR A 164 0.54 -6.98 7.99
C THR A 164 0.67 -5.45 8.08
#